data_AF-E9HDE9-F1
#
_entry.id   AF-E9HDE9-F1
#
_cell.length_a   1.000
_cell.length_b   1.000
_cell.length_c   1.000
_cell.angle_alpha   90.00
_cell.angle_beta   90.00
_cell.angle_gamma   90.00
#
_symmetry.space_group_name_H-M   'P 1'
#
loop_
_entity.id
_entity.type
_entity.pdbx_description
1 polymer ?
#
loop_
_entity_poly.entity_id
_entity_poly.type
_entity_poly.pdbx_seq_one_letter_code
_entity_poly.pdbx_strand_id
1 'polypeptide(L)'
;MSVIGSIGDMPRDYMIIDIPDDEIQHLSHAQLIASVHEQSQKFRTAMERERSAHDSELETHMEEDRLRRSDVRPRSHSEVPDELDRDRHRERRRPINVSCIDKMAGDISYRDFLTWRNKWDDFCYLQRIAEYPIREQAAALRMTLSLEMLQTVEMVLDISPYDLLSADEILAQIARYIRKKRSVALDRVEFEEYRQDHGATFDEFYIGLQRIAKCADLCQHCFDQRMITRVMSGICDQEVRKKLLAITPFPSLQTAVDLCRS
;
A
#
# COMPACT_ATOMS: atom_id res chain seq x y z
N MET A 1 -4.51 -0.12 -26.22
CA MET A 1 -4.79 1.12 -25.47
C MET A 1 -6.13 0.95 -24.78
N SER A 2 -6.12 0.36 -23.58
CA SER A 2 -7.30 0.24 -22.74
C SER A 2 -6.93 0.77 -21.37
N VAL A 3 -7.73 1.72 -20.90
CA VAL A 3 -7.47 2.53 -19.71
C VAL A 3 -7.76 1.72 -18.46
N ILE A 4 -6.83 1.87 -17.52
CA ILE A 4 -6.68 1.19 -16.25
C ILE A 4 -7.74 1.73 -15.28
N GLY A 5 -8.50 0.83 -14.66
CA GLY A 5 -9.45 1.14 -13.61
C GLY A 5 -8.72 1.44 -12.30
N SER A 6 -8.96 2.63 -11.74
CA SER A 6 -8.57 3.00 -10.39
C SER A 6 -9.42 2.22 -9.39
N ILE A 7 -8.82 1.25 -8.72
CA ILE A 7 -9.33 0.68 -7.46
C ILE A 7 -8.82 1.60 -6.36
N GLY A 8 -9.67 2.52 -5.93
CA GLY A 8 -9.27 3.56 -4.99
C GLY A 8 -10.42 4.45 -4.54
N ASP A 9 -11.61 3.89 -4.38
CA ASP A 9 -12.67 4.54 -3.61
C ASP A 9 -13.51 3.44 -2.98
N MET A 10 -13.18 3.08 -1.74
CA MET A 10 -14.15 2.44 -0.86
C MET A 10 -14.93 3.61 -0.24
N PRO A 11 -16.15 3.92 -0.72
CA PRO A 11 -16.95 4.94 -0.08
C PRO A 11 -17.21 4.42 1.33
N ARG A 12 -16.65 5.11 2.32
CA ARG A 12 -17.20 5.00 3.65
C ARG A 12 -18.54 5.72 3.55
N ASP A 13 -19.62 4.94 3.40
CA ASP A 13 -21.00 5.43 3.36
C ASP A 13 -21.37 6.02 4.72
N TYR A 14 -20.88 7.24 4.97
CA TYR A 14 -21.35 8.07 6.05
C TYR A 14 -22.47 8.94 5.49
N MET A 15 -23.65 8.87 6.12
CA MET A 15 -24.73 9.81 5.82
C MET A 15 -24.27 11.23 6.20
N ILE A 16 -24.06 12.08 5.20
CA ILE A 16 -24.03 13.53 5.38
C ILE A 16 -25.47 14.00 5.24
N ILE A 17 -26.06 14.39 6.37
CA ILE A 17 -27.41 14.94 6.41
C ILE A 17 -27.24 16.44 6.18
N ASP A 18 -27.47 16.88 4.94
CA ASP A 18 -27.50 18.31 4.60
C ASP A 18 -28.79 18.92 5.17
N ILE A 19 -28.71 19.42 6.40
CA ILE A 19 -29.70 20.34 6.94
C ILE A 19 -29.12 21.74 6.79
N PRO A 20 -29.71 22.62 5.96
CA PRO A 20 -29.30 24.02 5.87
C PRO A 20 -29.29 24.65 7.28
N ASP A 21 -28.19 25.32 7.65
CA ASP A 21 -27.97 25.87 9.00
C ASP A 21 -29.10 26.82 9.47
N ASP A 22 -29.84 27.39 8.51
CA ASP A 22 -30.97 28.29 8.67
C ASP A 22 -32.29 27.61 9.10
N GLU A 23 -32.43 26.29 8.94
CA GLU A 23 -33.63 25.54 9.38
C GLU A 23 -33.47 24.87 10.76
N ILE A 24 -32.23 24.64 11.22
CA ILE A 24 -31.93 23.94 12.47
C ILE A 24 -32.43 24.71 13.71
N GLN A 25 -32.46 26.05 13.64
CA GLN A 25 -32.82 26.91 14.77
C GLN A 25 -34.34 26.97 15.06
N HIS A 26 -35.19 26.47 14.15
CA HIS A 26 -36.65 26.59 14.25
C HIS A 26 -37.38 25.25 14.42
N LEU A 27 -36.67 24.13 14.40
CA LEU A 27 -37.24 22.80 14.54
C LEU A 27 -37.15 22.30 15.99
N SER A 28 -38.25 21.78 16.52
CA SER A 28 -38.22 21.09 17.80
C SER A 28 -37.40 19.80 17.70
N HIS A 29 -36.84 19.34 18.83
CA HIS A 29 -36.05 18.11 18.89
C HIS A 29 -36.79 16.90 18.30
N ALA A 30 -38.12 16.81 18.48
CA ALA A 30 -38.95 15.75 17.91
C ALA A 30 -39.02 15.81 16.37
N GLN A 31 -39.05 17.01 15.79
CA GLN A 31 -39.08 17.21 14.33
C GLN A 31 -37.73 16.90 13.68
N LEU A 32 -36.62 17.23 14.36
CA LEU A 32 -35.27 16.85 13.90
C LEU A 32 -35.10 15.33 13.89
N ILE A 33 -35.53 14.62 14.94
CA ILE A 33 -35.48 13.16 14.99
C ILE A 33 -36.32 12.54 13.88
N ALA A 34 -37.52 13.06 13.63
CA ALA A 34 -38.39 12.57 12.55
C ALA A 34 -37.75 12.76 11.17
N SER A 35 -37.13 13.92 10.91
CA SER A 35 -36.45 14.22 9.65
C SER A 35 -35.24 13.32 9.42
N VAL A 36 -34.40 13.13 10.45
CA VAL A 36 -33.25 12.20 10.39
C VAL A 36 -33.73 10.77 10.14
N HIS A 37 -34.83 10.34 10.78
CA HIS A 37 -35.38 9.00 10.59
C HIS A 37 -35.94 8.80 9.17
N GLU A 38 -36.64 9.80 8.63
CA GLU A 38 -37.19 9.77 7.27
C GLU A 38 -36.07 9.73 6.21
N GLN A 39 -35.03 10.56 6.36
CA GLN A 39 -33.87 10.53 5.47
C GLN A 39 -33.10 9.21 5.56
N SER A 40 -32.93 8.67 6.76
CA SER A 40 -32.32 7.36 6.99
C SER A 40 -33.10 6.22 6.32
N GLN A 41 -34.44 6.31 6.32
CA GLN A 41 -35.30 5.33 5.65
C GLN A 41 -35.21 5.46 4.13
N LYS A 42 -35.24 6.68 3.59
CA LYS A 42 -35.06 6.94 2.15
C LYS A 42 -33.73 6.38 1.66
N PHE A 43 -32.64 6.61 2.40
CA PHE A 43 -31.32 6.06 2.11
C PHE A 43 -31.31 4.53 2.13
N ARG A 44 -31.86 3.90 3.18
CA ARG A 44 -31.97 2.43 3.24
C ARG A 44 -32.72 1.84 2.06
N THR A 45 -33.84 2.45 1.66
CA THR A 45 -34.61 1.98 0.50
C THR A 45 -33.87 2.19 -0.83
N ALA A 46 -33.03 3.22 -0.95
CA ALA A 46 -32.20 3.42 -2.14
C ALA A 46 -31.10 2.35 -2.23
N MET A 47 -30.40 2.09 -1.12
CA MET A 47 -29.38 1.04 -1.05
C MET A 47 -29.93 -0.36 -1.32
N GLU A 48 -31.12 -0.67 -0.81
CA GLU A 48 -31.80 -1.94 -1.11
C GLU A 48 -32.15 -2.07 -2.60
N ARG A 49 -32.59 -0.97 -3.24
CA ARG A 49 -32.86 -0.96 -4.69
C ARG A 49 -31.60 -1.14 -5.52
N GLU A 50 -30.51 -0.48 -5.17
CA GLU A 50 -29.22 -0.65 -5.86
C GLU A 50 -28.68 -2.07 -5.69
N ARG A 51 -28.77 -2.64 -4.48
CA ARG A 51 -28.39 -4.02 -4.23
C ARG A 51 -29.23 -5.01 -5.02
N SER A 52 -30.56 -4.84 -5.04
CA SER A 52 -31.45 -5.68 -5.83
C SER A 52 -31.23 -5.53 -7.34
N ALA A 53 -30.90 -4.33 -7.82
CA ALA A 53 -30.54 -4.11 -9.22
C ALA A 53 -29.23 -4.83 -9.57
N HIS A 54 -28.21 -4.71 -8.73
CA HIS A 54 -26.93 -5.40 -8.91
C HIS A 54 -27.11 -6.94 -8.87
N ASP A 55 -27.90 -7.46 -7.93
CA ASP A 55 -28.19 -8.90 -7.85
C ASP A 55 -28.95 -9.38 -9.11
N SER A 56 -29.90 -8.58 -9.61
CA SER A 56 -30.62 -8.86 -10.86
C SER A 56 -29.70 -8.82 -12.08
N GLU A 57 -28.77 -7.86 -12.16
CA GLU A 57 -27.78 -7.78 -13.24
C GLU A 57 -26.83 -8.98 -13.23
N LEU A 58 -26.37 -9.38 -12.04
CA LEU A 58 -25.55 -10.57 -11.86
C LEU A 58 -26.30 -11.83 -12.31
N GLU A 59 -27.59 -11.95 -11.97
CA GLU A 59 -28.42 -13.08 -12.38
C GLU A 59 -28.65 -13.09 -13.90
N THR A 60 -28.87 -11.93 -14.54
CA THR A 60 -28.94 -11.84 -16.00
C THR A 60 -27.61 -12.21 -16.67
N HIS A 61 -26.47 -11.80 -16.12
CA HIS A 61 -25.16 -12.17 -16.64
C HIS A 61 -24.90 -13.67 -16.49
N MET A 62 -25.30 -14.27 -15.36
CA MET A 62 -25.21 -15.72 -15.18
C MET A 62 -26.10 -16.49 -16.16
N GLU A 63 -27.32 -16.00 -16.43
CA GLU A 63 -28.24 -16.63 -17.37
C GLU A 63 -27.74 -16.47 -18.83
N GLU A 64 -27.18 -15.32 -19.21
CA GLU A 64 -26.50 -15.12 -20.49
C GLU A 64 -25.30 -16.07 -20.67
N ASP A 65 -24.48 -16.25 -19.63
CA ASP A 65 -23.37 -17.21 -19.67
C ASP A 65 -23.87 -18.66 -19.76
N ARG A 66 -25.02 -18.97 -19.14
CA ARG A 66 -25.66 -20.28 -19.24
C ARG A 66 -26.18 -20.54 -20.66
N LEU A 67 -26.79 -19.53 -21.29
CA LEU A 67 -27.24 -19.58 -22.68
C LEU A 67 -26.06 -19.73 -23.65
N ARG A 68 -24.96 -18.96 -23.46
CA ARG A 68 -23.72 -19.11 -24.23
C ARG A 68 -23.12 -20.50 -24.12
N ARG A 69 -23.19 -21.15 -22.96
CA ARG A 69 -22.73 -22.54 -22.76
C ARG A 69 -23.65 -23.56 -23.44
N SER A 70 -24.95 -23.28 -23.53
CA SER A 70 -25.91 -24.16 -24.22
C SER A 70 -25.85 -24.04 -25.76
N ASP A 71 -25.39 -22.90 -26.29
CA ASP A 71 -25.22 -22.65 -27.73
C ASP A 71 -23.82 -23.06 -28.25
N VAL A 72 -23.00 -23.70 -27.41
CA VAL A 72 -21.78 -24.37 -27.87
C VAL A 72 -22.19 -25.61 -28.65
N ARG A 73 -22.35 -25.43 -29.97
CA ARG A 73 -22.38 -26.53 -30.95
C ARG A 73 -21.18 -27.45 -30.63
N PRO A 74 -21.32 -28.79 -30.67
CA PRO A 74 -20.19 -29.68 -30.41
C PRO A 74 -19.06 -29.28 -31.35
N ARG A 75 -17.96 -28.76 -30.80
CA ARG A 75 -16.77 -28.48 -31.58
C ARG A 75 -16.35 -29.82 -32.17
N SER A 76 -16.39 -29.91 -33.49
CA SER A 76 -15.62 -30.92 -34.22
C SER A 76 -14.21 -30.88 -33.65
N HIS A 77 -13.73 -32.03 -33.16
CA HIS A 77 -12.40 -32.23 -32.60
C HIS A 77 -11.34 -31.54 -33.46
N SER A 78 -10.96 -30.31 -33.13
CA SER A 78 -9.77 -29.60 -33.60
C SER A 78 -9.65 -28.29 -32.82
N GLU A 79 -8.49 -28.09 -32.19
CA GLU A 79 -8.04 -26.85 -31.53
C GLU A 79 -8.55 -26.61 -30.10
N VAL A 80 -8.37 -27.63 -29.24
CA VAL A 80 -7.90 -27.38 -27.87
C VAL A 80 -6.39 -27.16 -27.98
N PRO A 81 -5.81 -26.05 -27.51
CA PRO A 81 -4.35 -25.95 -27.38
C PRO A 81 -3.88 -27.12 -26.53
N ASP A 82 -3.07 -27.96 -27.16
CA ASP A 82 -2.59 -29.23 -26.64
C ASP A 82 -2.15 -29.07 -25.18
N GLU A 83 -2.59 -29.95 -24.27
CA GLU A 83 -2.07 -29.95 -22.89
C GLU A 83 -0.54 -30.02 -22.88
N LEU A 84 0.03 -30.63 -23.92
CA LEU A 84 1.46 -30.69 -24.24
C LEU A 84 2.10 -29.31 -24.46
N ASP A 85 1.39 -28.30 -24.98
CA ASP A 85 1.94 -26.95 -25.18
C ASP A 85 1.91 -26.12 -23.88
N ARG A 86 0.90 -26.32 -23.00
CA ARG A 86 0.93 -25.76 -21.64
C ARG A 86 2.03 -26.39 -20.80
N ASP A 87 2.21 -27.70 -20.90
CA ASP A 87 3.30 -28.41 -20.21
C ASP A 87 4.66 -28.00 -20.76
N ARG A 88 4.84 -27.84 -22.09
CA ARG A 88 6.08 -27.28 -22.67
C ARG A 88 6.44 -25.90 -22.14
N HIS A 89 5.45 -25.02 -21.97
CA HIS A 89 5.68 -23.68 -21.41
C HIS A 89 6.03 -23.73 -19.91
N ARG A 90 5.47 -24.70 -19.17
CA ARG A 90 5.80 -24.94 -17.76
C ARG A 90 7.19 -25.57 -17.59
N GLU A 91 7.56 -26.50 -18.48
CA GLU A 91 8.86 -27.19 -18.53
C GLU A 91 10.03 -26.26 -18.84
N ARG A 92 9.78 -25.10 -19.47
CA ARG A 92 10.82 -24.10 -19.78
C ARG A 92 11.08 -23.08 -18.68
N ARG A 93 10.23 -23.00 -17.64
CA ARG A 93 10.39 -22.03 -16.55
C ARG A 93 11.35 -22.57 -15.52
N ARG A 94 12.28 -21.71 -15.06
CA ARG A 94 13.20 -22.08 -13.99
C ARG A 94 12.41 -22.25 -12.69
N PRO A 95 12.73 -23.22 -11.83
CA PRO A 95 12.11 -23.27 -10.51
C PRO A 95 12.39 -21.98 -9.74
N ILE A 96 11.37 -21.42 -9.06
CA ILE A 96 11.53 -20.23 -8.24
C ILE A 96 12.35 -20.62 -7.00
N ASN A 97 13.56 -20.07 -6.86
CA ASN A 97 14.41 -20.33 -5.70
C ASN A 97 14.29 -19.20 -4.66
N VAL A 98 13.39 -19.37 -3.69
CA VAL A 98 13.19 -18.40 -2.59
C VAL A 98 14.28 -18.42 -1.52
N SER A 99 15.26 -19.33 -1.57
CA SER A 99 16.31 -19.40 -0.53
C SER A 99 17.28 -18.21 -0.53
N CYS A 100 17.33 -17.44 -1.62
CA CYS A 100 18.23 -16.30 -1.77
C CYS A 100 17.72 -15.00 -1.13
N ILE A 101 16.52 -15.01 -0.52
CA ILE A 101 15.95 -13.86 0.16
C ILE A 101 15.63 -14.20 1.62
N ASP A 102 15.97 -13.27 2.52
CA ASP A 102 15.67 -13.40 3.94
C ASP A 102 14.16 -13.40 4.18
N LYS A 103 13.69 -14.20 5.12
CA LYS A 103 12.26 -14.21 5.47
C LYS A 103 11.84 -12.92 6.15
N MET A 104 10.67 -12.39 5.81
CA MET A 104 10.07 -11.25 6.50
C MET A 104 9.63 -11.66 7.91
N ALA A 105 10.17 -11.01 8.94
CA ALA A 105 9.81 -11.25 10.34
C ALA A 105 8.37 -10.78 10.66
N GLY A 106 7.74 -11.40 11.68
CA GLY A 106 6.35 -11.07 12.09
C GLY A 106 6.22 -9.70 12.75
N ASP A 107 7.26 -9.30 13.47
CA ASP A 107 7.39 -8.06 14.24
C ASP A 107 8.20 -6.97 13.51
N ILE A 108 8.42 -7.14 12.20
CA ILE A 108 9.21 -6.22 11.37
C ILE A 108 8.73 -4.76 11.51
N SER A 109 9.70 -3.84 11.68
CA SER A 109 9.39 -2.41 11.69
C SER A 109 8.98 -1.93 10.29
N TYR A 110 8.22 -0.83 10.21
CA TYR A 110 7.84 -0.27 8.89
C TYR A 110 9.07 0.07 8.04
N ARG A 111 10.15 0.57 8.67
CA ARG A 111 11.41 0.87 8.00
C ARG A 111 12.07 -0.37 7.41
N ASP A 112 12.12 -1.45 8.18
CA ASP A 112 12.76 -2.68 7.75
C ASP A 112 11.91 -3.38 6.69
N PHE A 113 10.58 -3.25 6.76
CA PHE A 113 9.66 -3.66 5.71
C PHE A 113 9.96 -2.97 4.37
N LEU A 114 10.17 -1.65 4.34
CA LEU A 114 10.53 -0.94 3.11
C LEU A 114 11.86 -1.46 2.52
N THR A 115 12.83 -1.75 3.38
CA THR A 115 14.13 -2.31 2.95
C THR A 115 13.96 -3.72 2.40
N TRP A 116 13.16 -4.57 3.06
CA TRP A 116 12.82 -5.90 2.61
C TRP A 116 12.05 -5.88 1.28
N ARG A 117 11.12 -4.93 1.11
CA ARG A 117 10.34 -4.76 -0.11
C ARG A 117 11.24 -4.50 -1.32
N ASN A 118 12.26 -3.66 -1.18
CA ASN A 118 13.24 -3.46 -2.24
C ASN A 118 13.98 -4.76 -2.61
N LYS A 119 14.39 -5.57 -1.61
CA LYS A 119 15.00 -6.88 -1.85
C LYS A 119 14.04 -7.83 -2.58
N TRP A 120 12.75 -7.79 -2.23
CA TRP A 120 11.70 -8.57 -2.90
C TRP A 120 11.53 -8.15 -4.36
N ASP A 121 11.56 -6.84 -4.65
CA ASP A 121 11.46 -6.34 -6.02
C ASP A 121 12.66 -6.76 -6.88
N ASP A 122 13.88 -6.67 -6.34
CA ASP A 122 15.10 -7.15 -6.98
C ASP A 122 15.02 -8.67 -7.23
N PHE A 123 14.55 -9.43 -6.23
CA PHE A 123 14.31 -10.87 -6.35
C PHE A 123 13.31 -11.18 -7.47
N CYS A 124 12.20 -10.45 -7.52
CA CYS A 124 11.17 -10.61 -8.56
C CYS A 124 11.74 -10.38 -9.95
N TYR A 125 12.57 -9.35 -10.11
CA TYR A 125 13.26 -9.04 -11.34
C TYR A 125 14.23 -10.17 -11.75
N LEU A 126 15.07 -10.64 -10.84
CA LEU A 126 16.08 -11.67 -11.11
C LEU A 126 15.46 -13.05 -11.42
N GLN A 127 14.41 -13.44 -10.70
CA GLN A 127 13.72 -14.72 -10.90
C GLN A 127 12.62 -14.65 -11.96
N ARG A 128 12.38 -13.47 -12.55
CA ARG A 128 11.31 -13.21 -13.53
C ARG A 128 9.93 -13.62 -13.03
N ILE A 129 9.64 -13.32 -11.76
CA ILE A 129 8.39 -13.72 -11.08
C ILE A 129 7.15 -13.25 -11.86
N ALA A 130 7.22 -12.10 -12.53
CA ALA A 130 6.14 -11.57 -13.35
C ALA A 130 5.71 -12.50 -14.53
N GLU A 131 6.57 -13.43 -14.98
CA GLU A 131 6.25 -14.39 -16.05
C GLU A 131 5.41 -15.59 -15.56
N TYR A 132 5.26 -15.76 -14.24
CA TYR A 132 4.53 -16.87 -13.61
C TYR A 132 3.05 -16.52 -13.43
N PRO A 133 2.15 -17.51 -13.32
CA PRO A 133 0.74 -17.26 -12.98
C PRO A 133 0.63 -16.57 -11.61
N ILE A 134 -0.38 -15.71 -11.45
CA ILE A 134 -0.58 -14.91 -10.22
C ILE A 134 -0.53 -15.74 -8.93
N ARG A 135 -1.09 -16.95 -8.95
CA ARG A 135 -1.06 -17.89 -7.81
C ARG A 135 0.35 -18.35 -7.44
N GLU A 136 1.21 -18.58 -8.43
CA GLU A 136 2.60 -18.99 -8.22
C GLU A 136 3.44 -17.82 -7.72
N GLN A 137 3.17 -16.59 -8.20
CA GLN A 137 3.79 -15.37 -7.66
C GLN A 137 3.43 -15.16 -6.19
N ALA A 138 2.14 -15.27 -5.84
CA ALA A 138 1.67 -15.17 -4.47
C ALA A 138 2.20 -16.30 -3.58
N ALA A 139 2.35 -17.52 -4.13
CA ALA A 139 2.96 -18.63 -3.41
C ALA A 139 4.45 -18.38 -3.13
N ALA A 140 5.20 -17.85 -4.12
CA ALA A 140 6.59 -17.45 -3.92
C ALA A 140 6.70 -16.40 -2.81
N LEU A 141 5.83 -15.38 -2.81
CA LEU A 141 5.77 -14.40 -1.72
C LEU A 141 5.56 -15.08 -0.37
N ARG A 142 4.52 -15.92 -0.23
CA ARG A 142 4.23 -16.62 1.03
C ARG A 142 5.42 -17.43 1.56
N MET A 143 6.22 -18.04 0.68
CA MET A 143 7.42 -18.78 1.09
C MET A 143 8.56 -17.90 1.63
N THR A 144 8.52 -16.60 1.34
CA THR A 144 9.45 -15.59 1.88
C THR A 144 8.96 -14.93 3.16
N LEU A 145 7.80 -15.32 3.69
CA LEU A 145 7.28 -14.83 4.97
C LEU A 145 7.71 -15.77 6.11
N SER A 146 7.97 -15.22 7.30
CA SER A 146 8.09 -16.04 8.50
C SER A 146 6.75 -16.70 8.84
N LEU A 147 6.77 -17.71 9.72
CA LEU A 147 5.54 -18.34 10.19
C LEU A 147 4.58 -17.32 10.84
N GLU A 148 5.10 -16.41 11.64
CA GLU A 148 4.30 -15.37 12.33
C GLU A 148 3.70 -14.36 11.34
N MET A 149 4.44 -13.99 10.29
CA MET A 149 3.92 -13.10 9.25
C MET A 149 2.87 -13.82 8.38
N LEU A 150 3.05 -15.11 8.08
CA LEU A 150 2.02 -15.93 7.43
C LEU A 150 0.73 -15.98 8.25
N GLN A 151 0.86 -16.22 9.56
CA GLN A 151 -0.26 -16.19 10.49
C GLN A 151 -0.96 -14.83 10.52
N THR A 152 -0.21 -13.74 10.44
CA THR A 152 -0.77 -12.38 10.30
C THR A 152 -1.57 -12.26 9.00
N VAL A 153 -1.01 -12.70 7.87
CA VAL A 153 -1.67 -12.64 6.56
C VAL A 153 -2.98 -13.45 6.57
N GLU A 154 -2.94 -14.68 7.07
CA GLU A 154 -4.09 -15.58 7.03
C GLU A 154 -5.16 -15.21 8.06
N MET A 155 -4.78 -14.91 9.31
CA MET A 155 -5.74 -14.75 10.41
C MET A 155 -6.09 -13.31 10.73
N VAL A 156 -5.18 -12.35 10.48
CA VAL A 156 -5.41 -10.93 10.82
C VAL A 156 -5.83 -10.13 9.60
N LEU A 157 -5.25 -10.42 8.44
CA LEU A 157 -5.62 -9.77 7.17
C LEU A 157 -6.73 -10.52 6.41
N ASP A 158 -7.11 -11.73 6.89
CA ASP A 158 -8.14 -12.57 6.29
C ASP A 158 -7.85 -12.89 4.81
N ILE A 159 -6.57 -13.16 4.50
CA ILE A 159 -6.11 -13.51 3.16
C ILE A 159 -5.84 -15.02 3.10
N SER A 160 -6.71 -15.74 2.39
CA SER A 160 -6.58 -17.17 2.16
C SER A 160 -5.50 -17.48 1.13
N PRO A 161 -4.78 -18.62 1.24
CA PRO A 161 -3.82 -19.06 0.22
C PRO A 161 -4.48 -19.31 -1.15
N TYR A 162 -5.81 -19.44 -1.20
CA TYR A 162 -6.58 -19.68 -2.41
C TYR A 162 -7.10 -18.42 -3.08
N ASP A 163 -6.98 -17.25 -2.43
CA ASP A 163 -7.43 -15.98 -3.00
C ASP A 163 -6.64 -15.61 -4.24
N LEU A 164 -7.28 -14.90 -5.15
CA LEU A 164 -6.69 -14.41 -6.41
C LEU A 164 -6.06 -13.03 -6.22
N LEU A 165 -5.28 -12.87 -5.15
CA LEU A 165 -4.50 -11.66 -4.90
C LEU A 165 -3.09 -11.79 -5.48
N SER A 166 -2.62 -10.72 -6.09
CA SER A 166 -1.23 -10.53 -6.48
C SER A 166 -0.32 -10.39 -5.26
N ALA A 167 0.97 -10.66 -5.45
CA ALA A 167 1.98 -10.42 -4.42
C ALA A 167 1.99 -8.95 -3.95
N ASP A 168 1.72 -8.00 -4.87
CA ASP A 168 1.68 -6.57 -4.55
C ASP A 168 0.46 -6.19 -3.70
N GLU A 169 -0.72 -6.75 -3.99
CA GLU A 169 -1.90 -6.53 -3.15
C GLU A 169 -1.69 -7.08 -1.73
N ILE A 170 -1.11 -8.27 -1.61
CA ILE A 170 -0.78 -8.86 -0.31
C ILE A 170 0.22 -7.95 0.44
N LEU A 171 1.29 -7.51 -0.24
CA LEU A 171 2.31 -6.64 0.36
C LEU A 171 1.76 -5.24 0.73
N ALA A 172 0.82 -4.70 -0.03
CA ALA A 172 0.13 -3.45 0.30
C ALA A 172 -0.72 -3.60 1.58
N GLN A 173 -1.40 -4.74 1.75
CA GLN A 173 -2.16 -5.02 2.97
C GLN A 173 -1.25 -5.20 4.19
N ILE A 174 -0.13 -5.93 4.03
CA ILE A 174 0.91 -6.07 5.05
C ILE A 174 1.48 -4.70 5.43
N ALA A 175 1.84 -3.87 4.43
CA ALA A 175 2.36 -2.52 4.65
C ALA A 175 1.40 -1.67 5.48
N ARG A 176 0.12 -1.69 5.13
CA ARG A 176 -0.94 -0.97 5.87
C ARG A 176 -1.07 -1.48 7.30
N TYR A 177 -0.98 -2.79 7.52
CA TYR A 177 -1.04 -3.39 8.85
C TYR A 177 0.15 -2.98 9.71
N ILE A 178 1.38 -3.09 9.19
CA ILE A 178 2.59 -2.65 9.89
C ILE A 178 2.52 -1.15 10.17
N ARG A 179 2.05 -0.35 9.21
CA ARG A 179 1.92 1.10 9.38
C ARG A 179 0.95 1.48 10.50
N LYS A 180 -0.14 0.72 10.69
CA LYS A 180 -1.10 0.95 11.79
C LYS A 180 -0.49 0.73 13.17
N LYS A 181 0.60 -0.04 13.31
CA LYS A 181 1.26 -0.29 14.60
C LYS A 181 2.02 0.93 15.14
N ARG A 182 2.40 1.89 14.28
CA ARG A 182 3.16 3.09 14.67
C ARG A 182 2.50 4.33 14.09
N SER A 183 2.22 5.32 14.95
CA SER A 183 1.62 6.58 14.50
C SER A 183 2.59 7.39 13.65
N VAL A 184 2.10 7.96 12.53
CA VAL A 184 2.85 8.92 11.69
C VAL A 184 3.34 10.11 12.51
N ALA A 185 2.57 10.52 13.53
CA ALA A 185 2.98 11.61 14.41
C ALA A 185 4.26 11.28 15.19
N LEU A 186 4.42 10.02 15.64
CA LEU A 186 5.65 9.58 16.32
C LEU A 186 6.84 9.62 15.37
N ASP A 187 6.67 9.18 14.11
CA ASP A 187 7.74 9.25 13.11
C ASP A 187 8.15 10.69 12.79
N ARG A 188 7.17 11.62 12.77
CA ARG A 188 7.44 13.05 12.56
C ARG A 188 8.16 13.68 13.75
N VAL A 189 7.79 13.32 14.98
CA VAL A 189 8.49 13.78 16.19
C VAL A 189 9.92 13.24 16.18
N GLU A 190 10.12 11.95 15.91
CA GLU A 190 11.44 11.35 15.78
C GLU A 190 12.29 12.04 14.72
N PHE A 191 11.71 12.39 13.56
CA PHE A 191 12.40 13.15 12.51
C PHE A 191 12.84 14.54 12.99
N GLU A 192 11.97 15.25 13.72
CA GLU A 192 12.27 16.60 14.21
C GLU A 192 13.31 16.61 15.33
N GLU A 193 13.29 15.58 16.16
CA GLU A 193 14.18 15.44 17.30
C GLU A 193 15.49 14.73 16.95
N TYR A 194 15.63 14.16 15.74
CA TYR A 194 16.83 13.42 15.36
C TYR A 194 18.08 14.32 15.38
N ARG A 195 19.11 13.84 16.08
CA ARG A 195 20.41 14.51 16.25
C ARG A 195 21.54 13.52 15.98
N GLN A 196 22.68 14.05 15.55
CA GLN A 196 23.91 13.29 15.45
C GLN A 196 24.45 13.04 16.86
N ASP A 197 24.68 11.78 17.20
CA ASP A 197 25.30 11.39 18.47
C ASP A 197 26.75 11.84 18.54
N HIS A 198 27.25 12.06 19.76
CA HIS A 198 28.65 12.39 19.99
C HIS A 198 29.56 11.25 19.52
N GLY A 199 30.43 11.55 18.55
CA GLY A 199 31.37 10.58 17.96
C GLY A 199 30.84 9.81 16.76
N ALA A 200 29.55 9.91 16.42
CA ALA A 200 29.03 9.38 15.16
C ALA A 200 29.57 10.20 13.98
N THR A 201 29.87 9.54 12.87
CA THR A 201 30.19 10.21 11.61
C THR A 201 28.97 10.93 11.04
N PHE A 202 29.20 11.90 10.17
CA PHE A 202 28.09 12.57 9.48
C PHE A 202 27.27 11.60 8.62
N ASP A 203 27.92 10.64 7.96
CA ASP A 203 27.21 9.67 7.10
C ASP A 203 26.30 8.74 7.91
N GLU A 204 26.72 8.29 9.10
CA GLU A 204 25.85 7.52 10.00
C GLU A 204 24.61 8.31 10.40
N PHE A 205 24.79 9.57 10.79
CA PHE A 205 23.68 10.49 11.07
C PHE A 205 22.78 10.70 9.85
N TYR A 206 23.35 10.96 8.68
CA TYR A 206 22.57 11.24 7.47
C TYR A 206 21.78 10.02 6.99
N ILE A 207 22.38 8.82 7.06
CA ILE A 207 21.69 7.55 6.78
C ILE A 207 20.52 7.34 7.75
N GLY A 208 20.74 7.59 9.04
CA GLY A 208 19.69 7.52 10.07
C GLY A 208 18.55 8.49 9.81
N LEU A 209 18.89 9.74 9.48
CA LEU A 209 17.92 10.79 9.16
C LEU A 209 17.08 10.43 7.93
N GLN A 210 17.71 9.96 6.84
CA GLN A 210 16.99 9.52 5.64
C GLN A 210 16.03 8.36 5.94
N ARG A 211 16.44 7.43 6.79
CA ARG A 211 15.62 6.29 7.19
C ARG A 211 14.35 6.73 7.93
N ILE A 212 14.47 7.69 8.84
CA ILE A 212 13.32 8.24 9.59
C ILE A 212 12.44 9.08 8.66
N ALA A 213 13.04 9.88 7.77
CA ALA A 213 12.32 10.72 6.81
C ALA A 213 11.36 9.93 5.92
N LYS A 214 11.75 8.73 5.47
CA LYS A 214 10.89 7.81 4.69
C LYS A 214 9.65 7.34 5.45
N CYS A 215 9.72 7.30 6.79
CA CYS A 215 8.62 6.89 7.64
C CYS A 215 7.73 8.07 8.07
N ALA A 216 8.29 9.28 8.14
CA ALA A 216 7.63 10.49 8.64
C ALA A 216 6.56 11.09 7.72
N ASP A 217 6.32 10.48 6.55
CA ASP A 217 5.32 10.92 5.56
C ASP A 217 5.40 12.44 5.31
N LEU A 218 6.61 12.87 4.94
CA LEU A 218 6.90 14.27 4.68
C LEU A 218 6.28 14.69 3.34
N CYS A 219 5.81 15.93 3.26
CA CYS A 219 5.36 16.52 2.01
C CYS A 219 6.48 16.46 0.96
N GLN A 220 6.18 15.93 -0.23
CA GLN A 220 7.14 15.77 -1.32
C GLN A 220 7.77 17.10 -1.74
N HIS A 221 6.98 18.16 -1.83
CA HIS A 221 7.48 19.50 -2.20
C HIS A 221 8.36 20.14 -1.12
N CYS A 222 8.24 19.71 0.13
CA CYS A 222 9.00 20.26 1.25
C CYS A 222 10.13 19.33 1.70
N PHE A 223 10.29 18.16 1.07
CA PHE A 223 11.18 17.10 1.55
C PHE A 223 12.62 17.61 1.69
N ASP A 224 13.18 18.18 0.62
CA ASP A 224 14.54 18.70 0.61
C ASP A 224 14.73 19.80 1.64
N GLN A 225 13.80 20.76 1.70
CA GLN A 225 13.88 21.86 2.66
C GLN A 225 13.88 21.36 4.11
N ARG A 226 13.00 20.41 4.44
CA ARG A 226 12.95 19.80 5.77
C ARG A 226 14.20 18.98 6.07
N MET A 227 14.70 18.22 5.10
CA MET A 227 15.96 17.48 5.23
C MET A 227 17.13 18.43 5.52
N ILE A 228 17.27 19.52 4.76
CA ILE A 228 18.30 20.54 4.99
C ILE A 228 18.16 21.12 6.40
N THR A 229 16.95 21.56 6.79
CA THR A 229 16.70 22.10 8.12
C THR A 229 17.05 21.10 9.22
N ARG A 230 16.85 19.79 9.01
CA ARG A 230 17.30 18.74 9.95
C ARG A 230 18.78 18.48 9.95
N VAL A 231 19.46 18.53 8.81
CA VAL A 231 20.92 18.46 8.76
C VAL A 231 21.53 19.62 9.55
N MET A 232 21.09 20.86 9.29
CA MET A 232 21.56 22.05 10.01
C MET A 232 21.22 22.00 11.51
N SER A 233 20.00 21.55 11.81
CA SER A 233 19.49 21.20 13.15
C SER A 233 20.34 20.28 13.97
N GLY A 234 20.64 19.15 13.33
CA GLY A 234 21.00 17.92 14.00
C GLY A 234 22.48 17.61 14.01
N ILE A 235 23.28 18.27 13.18
CA ILE A 235 24.73 18.08 13.17
C ILE A 235 25.34 18.45 14.52
N CYS A 236 26.24 17.61 15.04
CA CYS A 236 26.88 17.84 16.34
C CYS A 236 27.97 18.93 16.27
N ASP A 237 28.65 19.05 15.13
CA ASP A 237 29.71 20.02 14.90
C ASP A 237 29.16 21.45 14.84
N GLN A 238 29.56 22.27 15.82
CA GLN A 238 29.08 23.65 15.96
C GLN A 238 29.67 24.59 14.90
N GLU A 239 30.88 24.33 14.41
CA GLU A 239 31.52 25.17 13.40
C GLU A 239 30.91 24.91 12.02
N VAL A 240 30.69 23.64 11.67
CA VAL A 240 29.94 23.28 10.45
C VAL A 240 28.52 23.83 10.50
N ARG A 241 27.84 23.72 11.65
CA ARG A 241 26.51 24.31 11.85
C ARG A 241 26.48 25.81 11.59
N LYS A 242 27.45 26.57 12.13
CA LYS A 242 27.57 28.01 11.87
C LYS A 242 27.78 28.31 10.38
N LYS A 243 28.67 27.55 9.72
CA LYS A 243 28.91 27.70 8.27
C LYS A 243 27.64 27.46 7.47
N LEU A 244 26.89 26.38 7.77
CA LEU A 244 25.61 26.08 7.12
C LEU A 244 24.60 27.22 7.30
N LEU A 245 24.43 27.72 8.52
CA LEU A 245 23.48 28.80 8.84
C LEU A 245 23.85 30.14 8.17
N ALA A 246 25.11 30.33 7.80
CA ALA A 246 25.57 31.52 7.10
C ALA A 246 25.33 31.49 5.57
N ILE A 247 24.99 30.34 4.99
CA ILE A 247 24.78 30.22 3.54
C ILE A 247 23.51 30.99 3.13
N THR A 248 23.67 31.94 2.21
CA THR A 248 22.59 32.73 1.62
C THR A 248 22.80 32.80 0.10
N PRO A 249 21.79 32.47 -0.74
CA PRO A 249 20.44 32.00 -0.38
C PRO A 249 20.44 30.60 0.25
N PHE A 250 19.28 30.14 0.73
CA PHE A 250 19.14 28.82 1.39
C PHE A 250 19.75 27.70 0.53
N PRO A 251 20.62 26.83 1.10
CA PRO A 251 21.39 25.88 0.31
C PRO A 251 20.52 24.79 -0.31
N SER A 252 21.04 24.12 -1.34
CA SER A 252 20.49 22.84 -1.78
C SER A 252 20.83 21.72 -0.78
N LEU A 253 20.10 20.60 -0.82
CA LEU A 253 20.39 19.44 0.04
C LEU A 253 21.80 18.90 -0.22
N GLN A 254 22.21 18.83 -1.47
CA GLN A 254 23.55 18.38 -1.85
C GLN A 254 24.64 19.30 -1.28
N THR A 255 24.49 20.62 -1.43
CA THR A 255 25.44 21.60 -0.89
C THR A 255 25.59 21.48 0.64
N ALA A 256 24.47 21.31 1.36
CA ALA A 256 24.51 21.14 2.81
C ALA A 256 25.25 19.84 3.20
N VAL A 257 24.95 18.74 2.51
CA VAL A 257 25.58 17.43 2.73
C VAL A 257 27.08 17.47 2.44
N ASP A 258 27.52 18.09 1.34
CA ASP A 258 28.93 18.17 0.98
C ASP A 258 29.74 19.00 1.97
N LEU A 259 29.16 20.09 2.48
CA LEU A 259 29.78 20.89 3.53
C LEU A 259 29.95 20.09 4.83
N CYS A 260 29.02 19.21 5.17
CA CYS A 260 29.11 18.35 6.34
C CYS A 260 30.13 17.21 6.21
N ARG A 261 30.54 16.88 4.98
CA ARG A 261 31.54 15.83 4.68
C ARG A 261 32.96 16.37 4.48
N SER A 262 33.09 17.69 4.39
CA SER A 262 34.36 18.40 4.16
C SER A 262 35.13 18.58 5.47
#